data_AF-A0A2H5MWY7-F1
#
_entry.id   AF-A0A2H5MWY7-F1
#
_cell.length_a   1.000
_cell.length_b   1.000
_cell.length_c   1.000
_cell.angle_alpha   90.00
_cell.angle_beta   90.00
_cell.angle_gamma   90.00
#
_symmetry.space_group_name_H-M   'P 1'
#
loop_
_entity.id
_entity.type
_entity.pdbx_description
1 polymer ?
#
loop_
_entity_poly.entity_id
_entity_poly.type
_entity_poly.pdbx_seq_one_letter_code
_entity_poly.pdbx_strand_id
1 'polypeptide(L)' 'MVLSEYQFPPSLTQLSLSNIELKEDPMPMLEKLPHLQVLKLKQHPYLGRRLDCAGSGGFPKLKVLHLKG' A
#
# COMPACT_ATOMS: atom_id res chain seq x y z
N MET A 1 4.51 -10.72 7.83
CA MET A 1 5.46 -9.59 7.79
C MET A 1 4.73 -8.29 8.17
N VAL A 2 5.43 -7.29 8.70
CA VAL A 2 4.88 -5.94 8.94
C VAL A 2 5.57 -4.97 7.98
N LEU A 3 4.80 -4.11 7.30
CA LEU A 3 5.34 -3.21 6.28
C LEU A 3 6.14 -2.02 6.84
N SER A 4 5.95 -1.69 8.13
CA SER A 4 6.64 -0.58 8.80
C SER A 4 8.16 -0.75 8.84
N GLU A 5 8.66 -1.98 8.68
CA GLU A 5 10.09 -2.28 8.57
C GLU A 5 10.70 -1.80 7.24
N TYR A 6 9.87 -1.52 6.24
CA TYR A 6 10.33 -1.08 4.92
C TYR A 6 10.33 0.44 4.84
N GLN A 7 11.51 1.01 4.64
CA GLN A 7 11.63 2.42 4.24
C GLN A 7 11.58 2.53 2.72
N PHE A 8 10.46 3.04 2.22
CA PHE A 8 10.33 3.40 0.81
C PHE A 8 10.93 4.80 0.56
N PRO A 9 11.56 5.01 -0.60
CA PRO A 9 12.04 6.33 -0.96
C PRO A 9 10.85 7.28 -1.16
N PRO A 10 10.97 8.57 -0.78
CA PRO A 10 9.89 9.54 -0.93
C PRO A 10 9.50 9.78 -2.39
N SER A 11 10.43 9.56 -3.33
CA SER A 11 10.21 9.68 -4.77
C SER A 11 9.45 8.50 -5.39
N LEU A 12 9.07 7.48 -4.62
CA LEU A 12 8.39 6.29 -5.14
C LEU A 12 7.07 6.67 -5.82
N THR A 13 6.95 6.33 -7.10
CA THR A 13 5.73 6.60 -7.89
C THR A 13 4.92 5.35 -8.18
N GLN A 14 5.54 4.16 -8.15
CA GLN A 14 4.86 2.90 -8.40
C GLN A 14 5.27 1.86 -7.37
N LEU A 15 4.29 1.18 -6.79
CA LEU A 15 4.50 0.08 -5.87
C LEU A 15 3.65 -1.12 -6.28
N SER A 16 4.27 -2.31 -6.27
CA SER A 16 3.57 -3.59 -6.45
C SER A 16 3.94 -4.50 -5.30
N LEU A 17 2.95 -4.89 -4.51
CA LEU A 17 3.06 -5.90 -3.46
C LEU A 17 2.37 -7.17 -3.99
N SER A 18 3.11 -8.28 -4.06
CA SER A 18 2.62 -9.55 -4.56
C SER A 18 3.10 -10.68 -3.67
N ASN A 19 2.19 -11.59 -3.30
CA ASN A 19 2.53 -12.77 -2.50
C ASN A 19 3.25 -12.41 -1.18
N ILE A 20 2.76 -11.36 -0.51
CA ILE A 20 3.32 -10.88 0.75
C ILE A 20 2.32 -11.18 1.85
N GLU A 21 2.66 -12.02 2.81
CA GLU A 21 1.75 -12.33 3.94
C GLU A 21 1.79 -11.20 4.98
N LEU A 22 1.21 -10.04 4.65
CA LEU A 22 1.12 -8.93 5.60
C LEU A 22 0.12 -9.24 6.70
N LYS A 23 0.59 -9.08 7.94
CA LYS A 23 -0.22 -9.29 9.15
C LYS A 23 -1.02 -8.05 9.54
N GLU A 24 -0.54 -6.88 9.12
CA GLU A 24 -1.13 -5.58 9.41
C GLU A 24 -1.56 -4.87 8.13
N ASP A 25 -2.50 -3.94 8.27
CA ASP A 25 -3.01 -3.17 7.15
C ASP A 25 -1.89 -2.30 6.55
N PRO A 26 -1.56 -2.45 5.26
CA PRO A 26 -0.57 -1.63 4.58
C PRO A 26 -0.96 -0.16 4.43
N MET A 27 -2.25 0.16 4.42
CA MET A 27 -2.77 1.45 3.94
C MET A 27 -2.27 2.67 4.73
N PRO A 28 -2.18 2.66 6.08
CA PRO A 28 -1.68 3.79 6.86
C PRO A 28 -0.23 4.21 6.56
N MET A 29 0.58 3.29 6.05
CA MET A 29 1.94 3.59 5.60
C MET A 29 1.95 4.01 4.13
N LEU A 30 1.21 3.28 3.28
CA LEU A 30 1.18 3.55 1.85
C LEU A 30 0.59 4.92 1.50
N GLU A 31 -0.40 5.38 2.26
CA GLU A 31 -1.01 6.71 2.07
C GLU A 31 -0.03 7.86 2.38
N LYS A 32 1.06 7.59 3.13
CA LYS A 32 2.10 8.59 3.43
C LYS A 32 3.08 8.80 2.27
N LEU A 33 2.99 8.02 1.20
CA LEU A 33 3.89 8.13 0.05
C LEU A 33 3.44 9.30 -0.86
N PRO A 34 4.15 10.43 -0.85
CA PRO A 34 3.64 11.70 -1.40
C PRO A 34 3.59 11.72 -2.94
N HIS A 35 4.30 10.79 -3.59
CA HIS A 35 4.41 10.70 -5.04
C HIS A 35 3.79 9.43 -5.62
N LEU A 36 3.13 8.60 -4.81
CA LEU A 36 2.59 7.32 -5.27
C LEU A 36 1.45 7.54 -6.26
N GLN A 37 1.64 7.02 -7.48
CA GLN A 37 0.69 7.11 -8.59
C GLN A 37 0.08 5.76 -8.94
N VAL A 38 0.82 4.67 -8.72
CA VAL A 38 0.37 3.30 -9.04
C VAL A 38 0.57 2.41 -7.81
N LEU A 39 -0.52 1.83 -7.34
CA LEU A 39 -0.51 0.82 -6.29
C LEU A 39 -1.12 -0.48 -6.82
N LYS A 40 -0.35 -1.56 -6.76
CA LYS A 40 -0.80 -2.91 -7.14
C LYS A 40 -0.69 -3.83 -5.92
N LEU A 41 -1.82 -4.38 -5.50
CA LEU A 41 -1.94 -5.38 -4.44
C LEU A 41 -2.39 -6.69 -5.09
N LYS A 42 -1.52 -7.70 -5.11
CA LYS A 42 -1.73 -8.97 -5.84
C LYS A 42 -1.50 -10.18 -4.94
N GLN A 43 -2.22 -11.28 -5.20
CA GLN A 43 -1.97 -12.60 -4.58
C GLN A 43 -1.92 -12.51 -3.05
N HIS A 44 -3.07 -12.25 -2.44
CA HIS A 44 -3.24 -12.19 -0.98
C HIS A 44 -2.14 -11.39 -0.24
N PRO A 45 -1.87 -10.13 -0.60
CA PRO A 45 -0.81 -9.36 0.02
C PRO A 45 -1.13 -8.97 1.48
N TYR A 46 -2.33 -9.26 1.98
CA TYR A 46 -2.77 -8.97 3.34
C TYR A 46 -3.65 -10.12 3.84
N LEU A 47 -3.34 -10.64 5.02
CA LEU A 47 -4.05 -11.77 5.64
C LEU A 47 -5.26 -11.34 6.50
N GLY A 48 -5.44 -10.04 6.73
CA GLY A 48 -6.60 -9.55 7.48
C GLY A 48 -7.84 -9.35 6.59
N ARG A 49 -8.95 -8.94 7.22
CA ARG A 49 -10.28 -8.92 6.57
C ARG A 49 -10.66 -7.57 5.95
N ARG A 50 -9.97 -6.49 6.32
CA ARG A 50 -10.34 -5.13 5.93
C ARG A 50 -9.08 -4.26 5.78
N LEU A 51 -9.08 -3.47 4.72
CA LEU A 51 -8.12 -2.39 4.50
C LEU A 51 -8.83 -1.07 4.83
N ASP A 52 -8.29 -0.29 5.74
CA ASP A 52 -8.78 1.01 6.17
C ASP A 52 -7.87 2.13 5.70
N CYS A 53 -8.42 2.98 4.82
CA CYS A 53 -7.80 4.23 4.42
C CYS A 53 -8.20 5.30 5.44
N ALA A 54 -7.47 5.37 6.56
CA ALA A 54 -7.83 6.21 7.69
C ALA A 54 -7.15 7.60 7.68
N GLY A 55 -6.17 7.84 6.79
CA GLY A 55 -5.41 9.09 6.78
C GLY A 55 -6.18 10.26 6.19
N SER A 56 -6.16 11.40 6.90
CA SER A 56 -6.69 12.70 6.45
C SER A 56 -6.13 13.18 5.10
N GLY A 57 -4.99 12.64 4.63
CA GLY A 57 -4.36 12.99 3.36
C GLY A 57 -4.62 12.01 2.22
N GLY A 58 -5.13 10.81 2.51
CA GLY A 58 -5.36 9.74 1.55
C GLY A 58 -4.18 9.51 0.60
N PHE A 59 -4.48 9.19 -0.66
CA PHE A 59 -3.49 9.04 -1.72
C PHE A 59 -3.59 10.20 -2.72
N PRO A 60 -2.92 11.35 -2.47
CA PRO A 60 -3.17 12.58 -3.21
C PRO A 60 -2.79 12.52 -4.70
N LYS A 61 -1.93 11.56 -5.09
CA LYS A 61 -1.46 11.40 -6.47
C LYS A 61 -1.79 10.06 -7.10
N LEU A 62 -2.55 9.20 -6.41
CA LEU A 62 -2.85 7.86 -6.92
C LEU A 62 -3.79 7.95 -8.11
N LYS A 63 -3.36 7.34 -9.21
CA LYS A 63 -4.09 7.29 -10.49
C LYS A 63 -4.54 5.87 -10.81
N VAL A 64 -3.79 4.87 -10.36
CA VAL A 64 -4.05 3.47 -10.64
C VAL A 64 -4.02 2.67 -9.34
N LEU A 65 -5.15 2.06 -9.01
CA LEU A 65 -5.26 1.03 -7.99
C LEU A 65 -5.60 -0.29 -8.67
N HIS A 66 -4.77 -1.30 -8.45
CA HIS A 66 -5.02 -2.66 -8.91
C HIS A 66 -5.13 -3.58 -7.70
N LEU A 67 -6.31 -4.15 -7.49
CA LEU A 67 -6.58 -5.15 -6.46
C LEU A 67 -6.82 -6.48 -7.16
N LYS A 68 -5.98 -7.48 -6.89
CA LYS A 68 -6.16 -8.84 -7.37
C LYS A 68 -6.01 -9.81 -6.21
N GLY A 69 -7.14 -10.44 -5.85
CA GLY A 69 -7.20 -11.57 -4.94
C GLY A 69 -6.34 -12.71 -5.46
#